data_AF-A0A5C3P0K4-F1
#
_entry.id   AF-A0A5C3P0K4-F1
#
_cell.length_a   1.000
_cell.length_b   1.000
_cell.length_c   1.000
_cell.angle_alpha   90.00
_cell.angle_beta   90.00
_cell.angle_gamma   90.00
#
_symmetry.space_group_name_H-M   'P 1'
#
loop_
_entity.id
_entity.type
_entity.pdbx_description
1 polymer ?
#
loop_
_entity_poly.entity_id
_entity_poly.type
_entity_poly.pdbx_seq_one_letter_code
_entity_poly.pdbx_strand_id
1 'polypeptide(L)'
;MCSASGDTVARIYNRGISKLPDGPLLTSDNVWNAFYIHALMSDCQRRGFELQLPHHGTQSQRMQDVMAVRNIRMAGTGQPHWAHTCDECERIIPSSGPSQPAVRINACVMDGVTIGHPRCNVDRCVARLRSPRDRFCEAHNELGHKCAIRECTLPSTDGLRTCSTPAHRAFEKERRERGQALFRLKRRHERALEQSVTRGDTLEDLTKKATISRRYTHNEELIVRTCGVVLSRATFYEAESPSNRFLLATFPPQLPRAQPSFCFFDSACLLLKHIFATQEARLDNIALVVDVFHAVNKHKDSDEFCQMNCNPASFPELINEANEWWFNSSACEQTNGWFGQFLPVVREMGEVNYNFFLDEMIMEHNEWQVDVLRARGARPRLVPMAELALPR
;
A
#
# COMPACT_ATOMS: atom_id res chain seq x y z
N MET A 1 -4.04 10.09 19.65
CA MET A 1 -4.62 9.59 18.39
C MET A 1 -5.82 8.72 18.73
N CYS A 2 -7.03 9.17 18.44
CA CYS A 2 -8.23 8.34 18.51
C CYS A 2 -8.24 7.45 17.26
N SER A 3 -7.99 6.15 17.40
CA SER A 3 -8.33 5.21 16.33
C SER A 3 -9.85 5.11 16.27
N ALA A 4 -10.47 5.75 15.29
CA ALA A 4 -11.90 5.62 15.06
C ALA A 4 -12.18 4.27 14.40
N SER A 5 -12.40 3.23 15.21
CA SER A 5 -13.02 1.99 14.73
C SER A 5 -14.54 2.16 14.67
N GLY A 6 -15.22 1.42 13.81
CA GLY A 6 -16.68 1.36 13.79
C GLY A 6 -17.27 1.07 15.18
N ASP A 7 -16.63 0.22 15.98
CA ASP A 7 -17.00 -0.04 17.37
C ASP A 7 -16.90 1.21 18.27
N THR A 8 -15.87 2.02 18.09
CA THR A 8 -15.66 3.23 18.88
C THR A 8 -16.72 4.27 18.55
N VAL A 9 -17.03 4.46 17.26
CA VAL A 9 -18.09 5.36 16.78
C VAL A 9 -19.45 4.91 17.30
N ALA A 10 -19.78 3.63 17.13
CA ALA A 10 -20.99 3.01 17.64
C ALA A 10 -21.14 3.19 19.15
N ARG A 11 -20.07 2.91 19.91
CA ARG A 11 -20.07 3.05 21.38
C ARG A 11 -20.28 4.49 21.83
N ILE A 12 -19.64 5.47 21.18
CA ILE A 12 -19.83 6.89 21.52
C ILE A 12 -21.27 7.31 21.25
N TYR A 13 -21.81 6.97 20.07
CA TYR A 13 -23.20 7.27 19.71
C TYR A 13 -24.19 6.68 20.72
N ASN A 14 -24.06 5.38 21.01
CA ASN A 14 -24.96 4.68 21.91
C ASN A 14 -24.92 5.22 23.34
N ARG A 15 -23.76 5.69 23.82
CA ARG A 15 -23.61 6.23 25.17
C ARG A 15 -23.96 7.71 25.30
N GLY A 16 -23.73 8.50 24.25
CA GLY A 16 -23.83 9.96 24.33
C GLY A 16 -25.06 10.56 23.66
N ILE A 17 -25.62 9.90 22.64
CA ILE A 17 -26.63 10.50 21.75
C ILE A 17 -27.92 9.67 21.72
N SER A 18 -27.87 8.35 21.92
CA SER A 18 -29.07 7.52 21.95
C SER A 18 -30.01 7.95 23.08
N LYS A 19 -31.12 8.60 22.72
CA LYS A 19 -32.18 9.06 23.65
C LYS A 19 -33.26 8.01 23.90
N LEU A 20 -33.12 6.81 23.32
CA LEU A 20 -34.11 5.74 23.40
C LEU A 20 -33.58 4.64 24.33
N PRO A 21 -34.15 4.47 25.54
CA PRO A 21 -33.75 3.41 26.46
C PRO A 21 -33.86 2.00 25.84
N ASP A 22 -34.83 1.80 24.94
CA ASP A 22 -35.15 0.51 24.30
C ASP A 22 -34.98 0.52 22.77
N GLY A 23 -34.25 1.50 22.21
CA GLY A 23 -34.01 1.59 20.78
C GLY A 23 -32.91 0.63 20.28
N PRO A 24 -32.92 0.22 19.00
CA PRO A 24 -31.83 -0.58 18.44
C PRO A 24 -30.50 0.18 18.53
N LEU A 25 -29.47 -0.49 19.05
CA LEU A 25 -28.14 0.10 19.21
C LEU A 25 -27.41 0.16 17.87
N LEU A 26 -26.69 1.26 17.64
CA LEU A 26 -25.78 1.37 16.51
C LEU A 26 -24.65 0.34 16.69
N THR A 27 -24.41 -0.48 15.67
CA THR A 27 -23.30 -1.44 15.66
C THR A 27 -22.17 -0.97 14.76
N SER A 28 -20.98 -1.55 14.92
CA SER A 28 -19.85 -1.32 14.00
C SER A 28 -20.20 -1.68 12.56
N ASP A 29 -20.98 -2.74 12.35
CA ASP A 29 -21.45 -3.14 11.03
C ASP A 29 -22.33 -2.06 10.40
N ASN A 30 -23.19 -1.38 11.18
CA ASN A 30 -23.97 -0.27 10.66
C ASN A 30 -23.09 0.90 10.20
N VAL A 31 -22.05 1.24 10.96
CA VAL A 31 -21.10 2.32 10.61
C VAL A 31 -20.38 1.98 9.31
N TRP A 32 -19.84 0.76 9.20
CA TRP A 32 -19.13 0.33 8.00
C TRP A 32 -20.04 0.23 6.78
N ASN A 33 -21.24 -0.33 6.93
CA ASN A 33 -22.18 -0.44 5.83
C ASN A 33 -22.64 0.94 5.35
N ALA A 34 -22.86 1.90 6.25
CA ALA A 34 -23.18 3.27 5.88
C ALA A 34 -22.04 3.91 5.06
N PHE A 35 -20.79 3.75 5.51
CA PHE A 35 -19.61 4.21 4.78
C PHE A 35 -19.53 3.61 3.37
N TYR A 36 -19.62 2.28 3.24
CA TYR A 36 -19.50 1.61 1.94
C TYR A 36 -20.63 1.98 0.99
N ILE A 37 -21.88 2.06 1.47
CA ILE A 37 -23.02 2.45 0.63
C ILE A 37 -22.86 3.88 0.15
N HIS A 38 -22.51 4.81 1.04
CA HIS A 38 -22.30 6.20 0.67
C HIS A 38 -21.20 6.33 -0.39
N ALA A 39 -20.04 5.71 -0.17
CA ALA A 39 -18.93 5.70 -1.10
C ALA A 39 -19.32 5.09 -2.47
N LEU A 40 -20.06 3.97 -2.48
CA LEU A 40 -20.55 3.35 -3.71
C LEU A 40 -21.57 4.24 -4.46
N MET A 41 -22.48 4.88 -3.73
CA MET A 41 -23.43 5.83 -4.33
C MET A 41 -22.69 7.01 -4.96
N SER A 42 -21.67 7.56 -4.28
CA SER A 42 -20.84 8.64 -4.81
C SER A 42 -20.00 8.22 -6.02
N ASP A 43 -19.47 6.99 -6.06
CA ASP A 43 -18.80 6.42 -7.25
C ASP A 43 -19.77 6.33 -8.44
N CYS A 44 -20.96 5.76 -8.21
CA CYS A 44 -22.00 5.62 -9.21
C CYS A 44 -22.47 6.97 -9.75
N GLN A 45 -22.75 7.93 -8.87
CA GLN A 45 -23.18 9.28 -9.23
C GLN A 45 -22.14 10.00 -10.10
N ARG A 46 -20.85 9.97 -9.72
CA ARG A 46 -19.78 10.60 -10.51
C ARG A 46 -19.63 10.00 -11.90
N ARG A 47 -19.94 8.71 -12.05
CA ARG A 47 -19.85 7.99 -13.32
C ARG A 47 -21.15 8.01 -14.11
N GLY A 48 -22.23 8.58 -13.58
CA GLY A 48 -23.55 8.61 -14.24
C GLY A 48 -24.25 7.23 -14.28
N PHE A 49 -24.00 6.36 -13.31
CA PHE A 49 -24.65 5.05 -13.19
C PHE A 49 -25.51 4.97 -11.93
N GLU A 50 -26.46 4.04 -11.92
CA GLU A 50 -27.23 3.70 -10.72
C GLU A 50 -26.53 2.56 -9.94
N LEU A 51 -26.55 2.65 -8.61
CA LEU A 51 -26.04 1.59 -7.76
C LEU A 51 -27.01 0.39 -7.77
N GLN A 52 -26.59 -0.70 -8.39
CA GLN A 52 -27.34 -1.95 -8.40
C GLN A 52 -26.74 -2.94 -7.39
N LEU A 53 -27.58 -3.42 -6.47
CA LEU A 53 -27.22 -4.42 -5.47
C LEU A 53 -28.21 -5.58 -5.52
N PRO A 54 -27.80 -6.84 -5.28
CA PRO A 54 -28.71 -7.98 -5.16
C PRO A 54 -29.82 -7.70 -4.14
N HIS A 55 -31.03 -8.25 -4.31
CA HIS A 55 -32.11 -8.04 -3.34
C HIS A 55 -31.91 -8.84 -2.04
N HIS A 56 -31.35 -10.05 -2.14
CA HIS A 56 -31.16 -10.98 -1.02
C HIS A 56 -29.70 -11.00 -0.52
N GLY A 57 -29.47 -11.62 0.64
CA GLY A 57 -28.15 -11.75 1.27
C GLY A 57 -27.89 -10.69 2.35
N THR A 58 -26.80 -10.86 3.11
CA THR A 58 -26.41 -9.85 4.10
C THR A 58 -25.94 -8.57 3.41
N GLN A 59 -26.10 -7.42 4.06
CA GLN A 59 -25.70 -6.13 3.48
C GLN A 59 -24.22 -6.13 3.02
N SER A 60 -23.33 -6.67 3.85
CA SER A 60 -21.90 -6.80 3.52
C SER A 60 -21.67 -7.68 2.27
N GLN A 61 -22.37 -8.81 2.15
CA GLN A 61 -22.25 -9.68 0.98
C GLN A 61 -22.75 -9.01 -0.30
N ARG A 62 -23.88 -8.28 -0.22
CA ARG A 62 -24.49 -7.58 -1.36
C ARG A 62 -23.56 -6.55 -1.99
N MET A 63 -22.73 -5.90 -1.19
CA MET A 63 -21.77 -4.88 -1.66
C MET A 63 -20.45 -5.46 -2.13
N GLN A 64 -20.11 -6.69 -1.72
CA GLN A 64 -18.77 -7.25 -1.90
C GLN A 64 -18.32 -7.26 -3.35
N ASP A 65 -19.19 -7.69 -4.26
CA ASP A 65 -18.87 -7.80 -5.68
C ASP A 65 -18.74 -6.42 -6.33
N VAL A 66 -19.65 -5.49 -6.01
CA VAL A 66 -19.59 -4.12 -6.54
C VAL A 66 -18.33 -3.39 -6.06
N MET A 67 -17.95 -3.56 -4.79
CA MET A 67 -16.70 -3.04 -4.26
C MET A 67 -15.49 -3.67 -4.96
N ALA A 68 -15.49 -4.99 -5.19
CA ALA A 68 -14.40 -5.67 -5.89
C ALA A 68 -14.22 -5.17 -7.33
N VAL A 69 -15.32 -4.99 -8.07
CA VAL A 69 -15.28 -4.40 -9.42
C VAL A 69 -14.76 -2.96 -9.36
N ARG A 70 -15.15 -2.18 -8.35
CA ARG A 70 -14.60 -0.83 -8.16
C ARG A 70 -13.09 -0.85 -7.92
N ASN A 71 -12.60 -1.71 -7.02
CA ASN A 71 -11.17 -1.80 -6.72
C ASN A 71 -10.34 -2.10 -7.97
N ILE A 72 -10.84 -2.96 -8.87
CA ILE A 72 -10.20 -3.24 -10.16
C ILE A 72 -10.12 -1.97 -11.03
N ARG A 73 -11.18 -1.15 -11.06
CA ARG A 73 -11.17 0.13 -11.80
C ARG A 73 -10.20 1.14 -11.20
N MET A 74 -10.08 1.18 -9.87
CA MET A 74 -9.21 2.13 -9.16
C MET A 74 -7.72 1.84 -9.36
N ALA A 75 -7.35 0.58 -9.60
CA ALA A 75 -5.97 0.17 -9.81
C ALA A 75 -5.35 0.85 -11.03
N GLY A 76 -4.10 1.32 -10.89
CA GLY A 76 -3.37 2.01 -11.96
C GLY A 76 -3.88 3.44 -12.16
N THR A 77 -4.82 3.63 -13.09
CA THR A 77 -5.23 4.96 -13.57
C THR A 77 -6.58 5.47 -13.01
N GLY A 78 -7.21 4.71 -12.12
CA GLY A 78 -8.59 4.97 -11.71
C GLY A 78 -8.80 6.06 -10.67
N GLN A 79 -7.75 6.57 -10.04
CA GLN A 79 -7.86 7.70 -9.12
C GLN A 79 -8.31 8.97 -9.87
N PRO A 80 -9.28 9.75 -9.37
CA PRO A 80 -9.77 10.94 -10.08
C PRO A 80 -8.68 11.96 -10.43
N HIS A 81 -7.68 12.09 -9.55
CA HIS A 81 -6.51 12.96 -9.72
C HIS A 81 -5.29 12.25 -10.32
N TRP A 82 -5.48 11.08 -10.96
CA TRP A 82 -4.38 10.36 -11.61
C TRP A 82 -3.68 11.20 -12.70
N ALA A 83 -4.44 11.96 -13.48
CA ALA A 83 -3.93 12.86 -14.52
C ALA A 83 -3.52 14.24 -13.97
N HIS A 84 -3.26 14.36 -12.67
CA HIS A 84 -2.94 15.64 -12.04
C HIS A 84 -1.61 16.22 -12.52
N THR A 85 -1.63 17.53 -12.75
CA THR A 85 -0.45 18.38 -12.86
C THR A 85 -0.70 19.72 -12.18
N CYS A 86 0.35 20.32 -11.65
CA CYS A 86 0.36 21.65 -11.06
C CYS A 86 1.77 22.22 -11.17
N ASP A 87 1.93 23.49 -10.83
CA ASP A 87 3.24 24.13 -10.86
C ASP A 87 4.24 23.49 -9.89
N GLU A 88 3.83 22.76 -8.86
CA GLU A 88 4.76 22.12 -7.93
C GLU A 88 5.27 20.74 -8.42
N CYS A 89 4.62 20.14 -9.42
CA CYS A 89 5.01 18.84 -9.97
C CYS A 89 5.30 18.82 -11.46
N GLU A 90 5.15 19.96 -12.14
CA GLU A 90 5.49 20.17 -13.53
C GLU A 90 6.20 21.52 -13.73
N ARG A 91 7.18 21.53 -14.62
CA ARG A 91 7.87 22.74 -15.09
C ARG A 91 7.85 22.80 -16.60
N ILE A 92 7.79 24.01 -17.11
CA ILE A 92 7.96 24.33 -18.52
C ILE A 92 9.32 25.01 -18.64
N ILE A 93 10.28 24.32 -19.25
CA ILE A 93 11.61 24.85 -19.53
C ILE A 93 11.53 25.55 -20.89
N PRO A 94 11.81 26.87 -20.96
CA PRO A 94 11.92 27.58 -22.22
C PRO A 94 13.03 26.98 -23.06
N SER A 95 12.77 26.76 -24.35
CA SER A 95 13.82 26.26 -25.24
C SER A 95 14.84 27.36 -25.52
N SER A 96 16.09 26.95 -25.70
CA SER A 96 17.24 27.82 -25.93
C SER A 96 17.24 28.52 -27.30
N GLY A 97 16.23 28.28 -28.15
CA GLY A 97 16.08 28.93 -29.45
C GLY A 97 14.63 29.28 -29.80
N PRO A 98 14.38 30.35 -30.58
CA PRO A 98 13.04 30.88 -30.89
C PRO A 98 12.14 29.93 -31.72
N SER A 99 12.70 28.86 -32.29
CA SER A 99 11.98 27.89 -33.13
C SER A 99 11.76 26.52 -32.46
N GLN A 100 12.19 26.34 -31.21
CA GLN A 100 12.00 25.07 -30.49
C GLN A 100 10.85 25.21 -29.48
N PRO A 101 9.92 24.23 -29.42
CA PRO A 101 8.83 24.26 -28.45
C PRO A 101 9.40 24.04 -27.05
N ALA A 102 8.88 24.78 -26.06
CA ALA A 102 9.26 24.62 -24.66
C ALA A 102 9.08 23.16 -24.18
N VAL A 103 10.03 22.67 -23.38
CA VAL A 103 10.04 21.29 -22.88
C VAL A 103 9.29 21.23 -21.55
N ARG A 104 8.38 20.28 -21.42
CA ARG A 104 7.69 20.01 -20.15
C ARG A 104 8.43 18.90 -19.42
N ILE A 105 8.89 19.20 -18.20
CA ILE A 105 9.42 18.21 -17.28
C ILE A 105 8.49 18.06 -16.09
N ASN A 106 8.29 16.84 -15.64
CA ASN A 106 7.50 16.56 -14.45
C ASN A 106 8.10 15.36 -13.70
N ALA A 107 7.72 15.24 -12.43
CA ALA A 107 8.25 14.18 -11.59
C ALA A 107 7.17 13.53 -10.72
N CYS A 108 7.44 12.30 -10.33
CA CYS A 108 6.74 11.61 -9.26
C CYS A 108 7.76 10.90 -8.35
N VAL A 109 7.28 10.49 -7.19
CA VAL A 109 8.04 9.74 -6.19
C VAL A 109 7.29 8.44 -5.93
N MET A 110 8.02 7.34 -5.89
CA MET A 110 7.52 6.02 -5.51
C MET A 110 8.17 5.61 -4.20
N ASP A 111 7.37 5.14 -3.25
CA ASP A 111 7.85 4.62 -1.96
C ASP A 111 6.80 3.73 -1.28
N GLY A 112 7.26 2.86 -0.40
CA GLY A 112 6.49 1.87 0.32
C GLY A 112 6.15 2.27 1.75
N VAL A 113 4.98 1.84 2.23
CA VAL A 113 4.59 1.98 3.64
C VAL A 113 4.11 0.65 4.19
N THR A 114 4.60 0.29 5.38
CA THR A 114 4.27 -0.99 6.05
C THR A 114 2.84 -0.99 6.61
N ILE A 115 1.88 -1.05 5.70
CA ILE A 115 0.46 -1.28 5.95
C ILE A 115 0.02 -2.48 5.11
N GLY A 116 -0.89 -3.30 5.62
CA GLY A 116 -1.25 -4.53 4.94
C GLY A 116 -2.47 -5.23 5.51
N HIS A 117 -2.94 -6.23 4.77
CA HIS A 117 -4.07 -7.08 5.16
C HIS A 117 -3.66 -8.55 5.24
N PRO A 118 -4.47 -9.40 5.90
CA PRO A 118 -4.23 -10.84 5.94
C PRO A 118 -4.20 -11.44 4.53
N ARG A 119 -3.24 -12.34 4.28
CA ARG A 119 -3.06 -13.06 3.02
C ARG A 119 -2.82 -14.54 3.24
N CYS A 120 -2.86 -15.31 2.16
CA CYS A 120 -2.50 -16.72 2.19
C CYS A 120 -1.05 -16.93 2.70
N ASN A 121 -0.87 -17.93 3.55
CA ASN A 121 0.44 -18.32 4.10
C ASN A 121 1.38 -18.99 3.09
N VAL A 122 0.89 -19.37 1.90
CA VAL A 122 1.71 -19.96 0.83
C VAL A 122 2.54 -18.87 0.15
N ASP A 123 3.83 -19.13 -0.02
CA ASP A 123 4.77 -18.20 -0.66
C ASP A 123 4.31 -17.88 -2.10
N ARG A 124 4.38 -16.60 -2.48
CA ARG A 124 3.95 -16.04 -3.77
C ARG A 124 2.46 -16.19 -4.09
N CYS A 125 1.64 -16.74 -3.19
CA CYS A 125 0.21 -16.80 -3.36
C CYS A 125 -0.43 -15.42 -3.14
N VAL A 126 -1.10 -14.91 -4.18
CA VAL A 126 -1.88 -13.66 -4.18
C VAL A 126 -3.38 -13.92 -4.15
N ALA A 127 -3.81 -15.17 -4.00
CA ALA A 127 -5.23 -15.50 -3.96
C ALA A 127 -5.86 -14.97 -2.67
N ARG A 128 -7.01 -14.32 -2.84
CA ARG A 128 -7.83 -13.77 -1.78
C ARG A 128 -8.24 -14.82 -0.74
N LEU A 129 -8.25 -14.43 0.53
CA LEU A 129 -8.82 -15.22 1.62
C LEU A 129 -10.35 -15.12 1.63
N ARG A 130 -11.04 -16.21 1.97
CA ARG A 130 -12.49 -16.20 2.18
C ARG A 130 -12.86 -15.33 3.39
N SER A 131 -12.11 -15.46 4.47
CA SER A 131 -12.20 -14.63 5.66
C SER A 131 -10.82 -14.07 6.03
N PRO A 132 -10.72 -12.83 6.54
CA PRO A 132 -9.46 -12.28 7.05
C PRO A 132 -8.91 -13.05 8.27
N ARG A 133 -9.70 -13.96 8.85
CA ARG A 133 -9.27 -14.85 9.94
C ARG A 133 -8.61 -16.14 9.44
N ASP A 134 -8.74 -16.46 8.15
CA ASP A 134 -8.16 -17.66 7.55
C ASP A 134 -6.63 -17.54 7.42
N ARG A 135 -5.95 -18.69 7.38
CA ARG A 135 -4.51 -18.75 7.08
C ARG A 135 -4.21 -19.08 5.61
N PHE A 136 -5.17 -19.70 4.94
CA PHE A 136 -5.02 -20.21 3.59
C PHE A 136 -6.23 -19.77 2.76
N CYS A 137 -6.01 -19.49 1.48
CA CYS A 137 -7.09 -19.24 0.54
C CYS A 137 -7.80 -20.57 0.22
N GLU A 138 -8.91 -20.49 -0.51
CA GLU A 138 -9.69 -21.66 -0.91
C GLU A 138 -8.85 -22.73 -1.62
N ALA A 139 -8.01 -22.33 -2.57
CA ALA A 139 -7.11 -23.24 -3.31
C ALA A 139 -6.07 -23.95 -2.42
N HIS A 140 -5.76 -23.40 -1.25
CA HIS A 140 -4.77 -23.95 -0.31
C HIS A 140 -5.41 -24.39 1.01
N ASN A 141 -6.74 -24.51 1.08
CA ASN A 141 -7.46 -24.78 2.32
C ASN A 141 -7.02 -26.11 2.97
N GLU A 142 -6.67 -27.10 2.15
CA GLU A 142 -6.14 -28.39 2.59
C GLU A 142 -4.88 -28.29 3.47
N LEU A 143 -4.04 -27.26 3.27
CA LEU A 143 -2.86 -27.02 4.10
C LEU A 143 -3.23 -26.62 5.53
N GLY A 144 -4.46 -26.14 5.75
CA GLY A 144 -5.02 -25.89 7.08
C GLY A 144 -5.14 -27.15 7.94
N HIS A 145 -5.27 -28.32 7.31
CA HIS A 145 -5.38 -29.62 7.96
C HIS A 145 -4.02 -30.32 8.15
N LYS A 146 -2.92 -29.71 7.69
CA LYS A 146 -1.56 -30.20 7.91
C LYS A 146 -0.91 -29.47 9.08
N CYS A 147 0.11 -30.08 9.65
CA CYS A 147 0.92 -29.47 10.69
C CYS A 147 1.52 -28.15 10.20
N ALA A 148 1.38 -27.09 11.00
CA ALA A 148 1.87 -25.76 10.66
C ALA A 148 3.41 -25.62 10.64
N ILE A 149 4.16 -26.64 11.04
CA ILE A 149 5.62 -26.65 10.92
C ILE A 149 5.98 -27.02 9.47
N ARG A 150 6.75 -26.16 8.77
CA ARG A 150 7.21 -26.41 7.40
C ARG A 150 7.88 -27.78 7.31
N GLU A 151 7.68 -28.44 6.18
CA GLU A 151 8.17 -29.81 5.88
C GLU A 151 7.47 -30.94 6.66
N CYS A 152 6.64 -30.62 7.67
CA CYS A 152 5.81 -31.64 8.32
C CYS A 152 4.51 -31.88 7.54
N THR A 153 4.28 -33.12 7.11
CA THR A 153 3.08 -33.53 6.36
C THR A 153 2.01 -34.19 7.22
N LEU A 154 2.28 -34.40 8.52
CA LEU A 154 1.33 -35.00 9.45
C LEU A 154 0.09 -34.11 9.63
N PRO A 155 -1.10 -34.69 9.86
CA PRO A 155 -2.32 -33.92 10.07
C PRO A 155 -2.25 -33.08 11.35
N SER A 156 -2.92 -31.93 11.32
CA SER A 156 -3.19 -31.16 12.53
C SER A 156 -4.28 -31.87 13.35
N THR A 157 -4.11 -31.92 14.67
CA THR A 157 -4.96 -32.72 15.57
C THR A 157 -5.30 -31.94 16.84
N ASP A 158 -6.32 -32.38 17.57
CA ASP A 158 -6.76 -31.86 18.89
C ASP A 158 -7.10 -30.36 18.90
N GLY A 159 -7.65 -29.82 17.81
CA GLY A 159 -8.01 -28.39 17.70
C GLY A 159 -6.80 -27.43 17.69
N LEU A 160 -5.59 -27.97 17.57
CA LEU A 160 -4.34 -27.23 17.45
C LEU A 160 -3.91 -27.18 15.97
N ARG A 161 -3.03 -26.24 15.63
CA ARG A 161 -2.49 -26.05 14.27
C ARG A 161 -1.32 -26.99 13.97
N THR A 162 -0.84 -27.73 14.95
CA THR A 162 0.27 -28.67 14.87
C THR A 162 -0.22 -30.13 14.92
N CYS A 163 0.64 -31.08 14.57
CA CYS A 163 0.37 -32.51 14.77
C CYS A 163 0.64 -32.90 16.24
N SER A 164 0.50 -34.17 16.57
CA SER A 164 0.73 -34.72 17.92
C SER A 164 2.20 -34.84 18.33
N THR A 165 3.16 -34.58 17.42
CA THR A 165 4.59 -34.60 17.73
C THR A 165 4.89 -33.65 18.92
N PRO A 166 5.50 -34.15 20.02
CA PRO A 166 5.71 -33.35 21.24
C PRO A 166 6.40 -32.02 21.01
N ALA A 167 7.43 -31.98 20.15
CA ALA A 167 8.16 -30.75 19.81
C ALA A 167 7.26 -29.71 19.11
N HIS A 168 6.43 -30.13 18.15
CA HIS A 168 5.52 -29.23 17.43
C HIS A 168 4.41 -28.72 18.35
N ARG A 169 3.87 -29.59 19.20
CA ARG A 169 2.89 -29.22 20.24
C ARG A 169 3.44 -28.18 21.21
N ALA A 170 4.64 -28.45 21.76
CA ALA A 170 5.30 -27.55 22.68
C ALA A 170 5.52 -26.18 22.04
N PHE A 171 5.95 -26.15 20.78
CA PHE A 171 6.15 -24.92 20.02
C PHE A 171 4.85 -24.10 19.85
N GLU A 172 3.72 -24.73 19.52
CA GLU A 172 2.45 -24.01 19.42
C GLU A 172 1.94 -23.51 20.79
N LYS A 173 2.04 -24.33 21.83
CA LYS A 173 1.64 -23.96 23.20
C LYS A 173 2.44 -22.75 23.69
N GLU A 174 3.75 -22.80 23.54
CA GLU A 174 4.63 -21.69 23.91
C GLU A 174 4.30 -20.42 23.10
N ARG A 175 3.99 -20.53 21.80
CA ARG A 175 3.56 -19.37 20.99
C ARG A 175 2.24 -18.79 21.46
N ARG A 176 1.27 -19.60 21.88
CA ARG A 176 -0.01 -19.12 22.44
C ARG A 176 0.21 -18.40 23.78
N GLU A 177 1.08 -18.95 24.61
CA GLU A 177 1.46 -18.36 25.91
C GLU A 177 2.22 -17.04 25.74
N ARG A 178 3.14 -16.95 24.76
CA ARG A 178 3.85 -15.71 24.38
C ARG A 178 2.92 -14.54 24.04
N GLY A 179 1.70 -14.83 23.55
CA GLY A 179 0.68 -13.82 23.27
C GLY A 179 0.09 -13.15 24.52
N GLN A 180 0.18 -13.81 25.69
CA GLN A 180 -0.44 -13.37 26.93
C GLN A 180 0.42 -12.30 27.65
N ALA A 181 -0.23 -11.34 28.32
CA ALA A 181 0.44 -10.26 29.04
C ALA A 181 1.41 -10.78 30.12
N LEU A 182 1.06 -11.90 30.77
CA LEU A 182 1.86 -12.54 31.82
C LEU A 182 3.22 -13.06 31.30
N PHE A 183 3.28 -13.58 30.08
CA PHE A 183 4.54 -14.04 29.49
C PHE A 183 5.48 -12.87 29.18
N ARG A 184 4.93 -11.73 28.70
CA ARG A 184 5.72 -10.51 28.47
C ARG A 184 6.28 -9.95 29.78
N LEU A 185 5.52 -10.05 30.87
CA LEU A 185 5.96 -9.67 32.22
C LEU A 185 7.03 -10.62 32.77
N LYS A 186 6.84 -11.94 32.66
CA LYS A 186 7.85 -12.95 33.04
C LYS A 186 9.16 -12.77 32.28
N ARG A 187 9.12 -12.53 30.96
CA ARG A 187 10.30 -12.20 30.15
C ARG A 187 11.01 -10.92 30.57
N ARG A 188 10.28 -9.87 30.96
CA ARG A 188 10.89 -8.63 31.50
C ARG A 188 11.57 -8.91 32.84
N HIS A 189 10.97 -9.76 33.66
CA HIS A 189 11.53 -10.18 34.94
C HIS A 189 12.77 -11.07 34.78
N GLU A 190 12.72 -12.09 33.91
CA GLU A 190 13.84 -12.98 33.55
C GLU A 190 15.01 -12.20 32.94
N ARG A 191 14.76 -11.25 32.02
CA ARG A 191 15.81 -10.37 31.46
C ARG A 191 16.45 -9.44 32.48
N ALA A 192 15.72 -9.09 33.54
CA ALA A 192 16.28 -8.32 34.66
C ALA A 192 17.12 -9.21 35.60
N LEU A 193 16.95 -10.54 35.54
CA LEU A 193 17.63 -11.52 36.40
C LEU A 193 18.79 -12.25 35.70
N GLU A 194 18.77 -12.41 34.38
CA GLU A 194 19.72 -13.26 33.65
C GLU A 194 20.43 -12.50 32.52
N GLN A 195 21.65 -12.03 32.81
CA GLN A 195 22.69 -11.90 31.80
C GLN A 195 23.14 -13.31 31.41
N SER A 196 22.98 -13.65 30.13
CA SER A 196 23.49 -14.85 29.43
C SER A 196 22.88 -16.23 29.79
N VAL A 197 21.93 -16.68 28.96
CA VAL A 197 21.78 -18.11 28.62
C VAL A 197 21.57 -18.22 27.11
N THR A 198 22.42 -19.03 26.47
CA THR A 198 22.38 -19.40 25.05
C THR A 198 21.06 -20.09 24.71
N ARG A 199 20.37 -19.59 23.69
CA ARG A 199 19.12 -20.15 23.18
C ARG A 199 19.42 -21.47 22.47
N GLY A 200 18.68 -22.53 22.77
CA GLY A 200 18.79 -23.80 22.04
C GLY A 200 18.33 -23.64 20.58
N ASP A 201 19.22 -23.96 19.64
CA ASP A 201 19.07 -23.80 18.19
C ASP A 201 17.76 -24.39 17.61
N THR A 202 17.17 -25.40 18.27
CA THR A 202 15.99 -26.14 17.79
C THR A 202 14.71 -25.30 17.75
N LEU A 203 14.50 -24.38 18.69
CA LEU A 203 13.26 -23.59 18.78
C LEU A 203 13.28 -22.35 17.89
N GLU A 204 14.47 -21.79 17.66
CA GLU A 204 14.70 -20.67 16.75
C GLU A 204 14.54 -21.10 15.29
N ASP A 205 15.00 -22.32 14.96
CA ASP A 205 14.83 -22.91 13.64
C ASP A 205 13.35 -23.25 13.35
N LEU A 206 12.61 -23.79 14.34
CA LEU A 206 11.16 -23.97 14.23
C LEU A 206 10.40 -22.65 14.10
N THR A 207 10.89 -21.55 14.69
CA THR A 207 10.27 -20.22 14.56
C THR A 207 10.35 -19.69 13.13
N LYS A 208 11.45 -19.93 12.42
CA LYS A 208 11.63 -19.59 11.00
C LYS A 208 10.81 -20.51 10.08
N LYS A 209 10.50 -21.72 10.55
CA LYS A 209 9.80 -22.76 9.79
C LYS A 209 8.29 -22.84 10.06
N ALA A 210 7.70 -22.07 10.97
CA ALA A 210 6.30 -22.25 11.36
C ALA A 210 5.32 -21.28 10.68
N THR A 211 4.24 -21.82 10.12
CA THR A 211 3.07 -21.10 9.57
C THR A 211 1.92 -21.00 10.58
N ILE A 212 2.23 -20.97 11.88
CA ILE A 212 1.23 -20.96 12.95
C ILE A 212 0.40 -19.67 12.91
N SER A 213 1.01 -18.51 12.69
CA SER A 213 0.32 -17.23 12.60
C SER A 213 -0.24 -16.97 11.19
N ARG A 214 -1.22 -16.07 11.10
CA ARG A 214 -1.63 -15.47 9.82
C ARG A 214 -0.45 -14.68 9.25
N ARG A 215 -0.29 -14.69 7.93
CA ARG A 215 0.63 -13.84 7.18
C ARG A 215 -0.11 -12.60 6.69
N TYR A 216 0.61 -11.50 6.58
CA TYR A 216 0.11 -10.23 6.04
C TYR A 216 0.87 -9.91 4.77
N THR A 217 0.28 -9.06 3.92
CA THR A 217 1.00 -8.42 2.82
C THR A 217 2.19 -7.63 3.36
N HIS A 218 3.20 -7.42 2.53
CA HIS A 218 4.46 -6.81 2.93
C HIS A 218 4.28 -5.31 3.19
N ASN A 219 3.84 -4.59 2.15
CA ASN A 219 3.63 -3.15 2.19
C ASN A 219 2.60 -2.73 1.12
N GLU A 220 2.14 -1.49 1.22
CA GLU A 220 1.54 -0.77 0.08
C GLU A 220 2.60 0.13 -0.53
N GLU A 221 2.69 0.11 -1.85
CA GLU A 221 3.54 1.00 -2.63
C GLU A 221 2.68 2.13 -3.19
N LEU A 222 3.09 3.39 -3.01
CA LEU A 222 2.42 4.55 -3.57
C LEU A 222 3.26 5.18 -4.68
N ILE A 223 2.60 5.75 -5.68
CA ILE A 223 3.20 6.72 -6.59
C ILE A 223 2.50 8.06 -6.37
N VAL A 224 3.29 9.07 -6.02
CA VAL A 224 2.81 10.39 -5.59
C VAL A 224 3.50 11.45 -6.44
N ARG A 225 2.76 12.46 -6.91
CA ARG A 225 3.37 13.66 -7.48
C ARG A 225 4.20 14.37 -6.41
N THR A 226 5.20 15.11 -6.82
CA THR A 226 6.06 15.87 -5.88
C THR A 226 5.31 16.96 -5.11
N CYS A 227 4.08 17.26 -5.53
CA CYS A 227 3.13 18.13 -4.84
C CYS A 227 2.25 17.39 -3.80
N GLY A 228 2.45 16.10 -3.55
CA GLY A 228 1.70 15.31 -2.54
C GLY A 228 0.39 14.67 -3.02
N VAL A 229 0.02 14.83 -4.30
CA VAL A 229 -1.15 14.16 -4.89
C VAL A 229 -0.81 12.71 -5.24
N VAL A 230 -1.57 11.76 -4.70
CA VAL A 230 -1.37 10.32 -4.94
C VAL A 230 -1.99 9.93 -6.27
N LEU A 231 -1.18 9.38 -7.18
CA LEU A 231 -1.65 8.95 -8.50
C LEU A 231 -2.21 7.53 -8.47
N SER A 232 -1.53 6.63 -7.75
CA SER A 232 -1.85 5.21 -7.74
C SER A 232 -1.24 4.52 -6.54
N ARG A 233 -1.76 3.34 -6.20
CA ARG A 233 -1.18 2.44 -5.21
C ARG A 233 -1.16 1.00 -5.69
N ALA A 234 -0.31 0.17 -5.08
CA ALA A 234 -0.31 -1.28 -5.27
C ALA A 234 0.10 -2.04 -4.01
N THR A 235 -0.55 -3.17 -3.76
CA THR A 235 -0.21 -4.08 -2.67
C THR A 235 0.94 -5.01 -3.04
N PHE A 236 2.01 -5.00 -2.24
CA PHE A 236 3.17 -5.86 -2.44
C PHE A 236 3.12 -7.02 -1.43
N TYR A 237 3.26 -8.24 -1.94
CA TYR A 237 2.96 -9.44 -1.15
C TYR A 237 4.18 -10.00 -0.42
N GLU A 238 5.34 -10.05 -1.08
CA GLU A 238 6.53 -10.77 -0.58
C GLU A 238 7.64 -9.84 -0.10
N ALA A 239 7.91 -8.78 -0.85
CA ALA A 239 8.97 -7.81 -0.59
C ALA A 239 8.69 -6.54 -1.39
N GLU A 240 9.37 -5.44 -1.02
CA GLU A 240 9.56 -4.22 -1.82
C GLU A 240 10.48 -4.49 -3.02
N SER A 241 10.15 -5.51 -3.81
CA SER A 241 10.93 -5.85 -5.00
C SER A 241 10.63 -4.83 -6.10
N PRO A 242 11.65 -4.37 -6.85
CA PRO A 242 11.46 -3.44 -7.96
C PRO A 242 10.47 -4.01 -8.97
N SER A 243 9.24 -3.49 -8.98
CA SER A 243 8.18 -4.01 -9.84
C SER A 243 7.91 -2.99 -10.93
N ASN A 244 8.58 -3.16 -12.07
CA ASN A 244 8.25 -2.43 -13.31
C ASN A 244 6.75 -2.54 -13.65
N ARG A 245 6.07 -3.62 -13.23
CA ARG A 245 4.63 -3.80 -13.39
C ARG A 245 3.80 -2.71 -12.70
N PHE A 246 4.25 -2.18 -11.57
CA PHE A 246 3.51 -1.10 -10.89
C PHE A 246 3.58 0.18 -11.73
N LEU A 247 4.78 0.59 -12.16
CA LEU A 247 4.95 1.72 -13.08
C LEU A 247 4.15 1.54 -14.37
N LEU A 248 4.13 0.35 -14.96
CA LEU A 248 3.36 0.06 -16.19
C LEU A 248 1.85 0.11 -15.98
N ALA A 249 1.36 -0.26 -14.79
CA ALA A 249 -0.06 -0.15 -14.46
C ALA A 249 -0.47 1.31 -14.24
N THR A 250 0.42 2.12 -13.64
CA THR A 250 0.20 3.54 -13.38
C THR A 250 0.39 4.39 -14.64
N PHE A 251 1.32 4.04 -15.52
CA PHE A 251 1.62 4.77 -16.74
C PHE A 251 1.51 3.84 -17.96
N PRO A 252 0.28 3.54 -18.39
CA PRO A 252 0.04 2.58 -19.45
C PRO A 252 0.53 3.11 -20.81
N PRO A 253 1.02 2.24 -21.71
CA PRO A 253 1.61 2.65 -22.99
C PRO A 253 0.63 3.35 -23.94
N GLN A 254 -0.68 3.19 -23.74
CA GLN A 254 -1.71 3.91 -24.50
C GLN A 254 -1.78 5.41 -24.16
N LEU A 255 -1.14 5.83 -23.06
CA LEU A 255 -1.11 7.22 -22.59
C LEU A 255 0.34 7.67 -22.38
N PRO A 256 1.16 7.72 -23.44
CA PRO A 256 2.61 7.92 -23.33
C PRO A 256 2.98 9.26 -22.67
N ARG A 257 2.17 10.31 -22.84
CA ARG A 257 2.41 11.61 -22.18
C ARG A 257 2.02 11.64 -20.70
N ALA A 258 1.38 10.58 -20.18
CA ALA A 258 1.11 10.45 -18.74
C ALA A 258 2.33 10.03 -17.92
N GLN A 259 3.30 9.37 -18.56
CA GLN A 259 4.56 9.02 -17.92
C GLN A 259 5.18 10.27 -17.27
N PRO A 260 5.91 10.13 -16.16
CA PRO A 260 6.72 11.20 -15.64
C PRO A 260 8.00 11.39 -16.49
N SER A 261 8.65 12.53 -16.43
CA SER A 261 10.04 12.66 -16.93
C SER A 261 11.01 11.99 -15.94
N PHE A 262 10.75 12.15 -14.64
CA PHE A 262 11.57 11.61 -13.56
C PHE A 262 10.72 10.85 -12.54
N CYS A 263 11.20 9.69 -12.10
CA CYS A 263 10.62 8.94 -10.99
C CYS A 263 11.67 8.77 -9.90
N PHE A 264 11.46 9.40 -8.75
CA PHE A 264 12.28 9.22 -7.56
C PHE A 264 11.91 7.90 -6.86
N PHE A 265 12.90 7.11 -6.47
CA PHE A 265 12.70 5.87 -5.71
C PHE A 265 13.99 5.47 -4.98
N ASP A 266 13.87 5.03 -3.73
CA ASP A 266 15.02 4.62 -2.91
C ASP A 266 15.86 3.52 -3.56
N SER A 267 15.19 2.59 -4.23
CA SER A 267 15.81 1.47 -4.94
C SER A 267 15.81 1.66 -6.47
N ALA A 268 15.84 2.90 -6.96
CA ALA A 268 15.84 3.23 -8.39
C ALA A 268 16.92 2.48 -9.17
N CYS A 269 18.14 2.35 -8.63
CA CYS A 269 19.23 1.63 -9.29
C CYS A 269 18.95 0.12 -9.45
N LEU A 270 18.29 -0.51 -8.46
CA LEU A 270 17.87 -1.92 -8.54
C LEU A 270 16.73 -2.09 -9.54
N LEU A 271 15.79 -1.14 -9.59
CA LEU A 271 14.71 -1.13 -10.57
C LEU A 271 15.25 -0.98 -12.00
N LEU A 272 16.20 -0.08 -12.22
CA LEU A 272 16.80 0.13 -13.53
C LEU A 272 17.59 -1.11 -14.00
N LYS A 273 18.37 -1.74 -13.10
CA LYS A 273 19.03 -3.03 -13.39
C LYS A 273 18.00 -4.10 -13.80
N HIS A 274 16.85 -4.16 -13.14
CA HIS A 274 15.78 -5.09 -13.49
C HIS A 274 15.13 -4.77 -14.84
N ILE A 275 14.88 -3.49 -15.14
CA ILE A 275 14.34 -3.03 -16.43
C ILE A 275 15.28 -3.41 -17.58
N PHE A 276 16.58 -3.17 -17.43
CA PHE A 276 17.58 -3.58 -18.42
C PHE A 276 17.65 -5.09 -18.60
N ALA A 277 17.64 -5.86 -17.51
CA ALA A 277 17.65 -7.32 -17.56
C ALA A 277 16.40 -7.90 -18.24
N THR A 278 15.25 -7.23 -18.10
CA THR A 278 13.97 -7.65 -18.71
C THR A 278 13.70 -7.03 -20.07
N GLN A 279 14.57 -6.12 -20.54
CA GLN A 279 14.40 -5.38 -21.80
C GLN A 279 13.05 -4.66 -21.90
N GLU A 280 12.59 -4.08 -20.79
CA GLU A 280 11.30 -3.40 -20.71
C GLU A 280 11.35 -1.98 -21.31
N ALA A 281 11.27 -1.90 -22.64
CA ALA A 281 11.39 -0.64 -23.38
C ALA A 281 10.26 0.37 -23.13
N ARG A 282 9.11 -0.06 -22.57
CA ARG A 282 7.98 0.86 -22.32
C ARG A 282 8.29 1.93 -21.28
N LEU A 283 9.35 1.76 -20.48
CA LEU A 283 9.75 2.69 -19.42
C LEU A 283 10.98 3.54 -19.79
N ASP A 284 11.48 3.43 -21.03
CA ASP A 284 12.72 4.11 -21.49
C ASP A 284 12.65 5.65 -21.38
N ASN A 285 11.45 6.21 -21.38
CA ASN A 285 11.24 7.66 -21.29
C ASN A 285 11.11 8.18 -19.84
N ILE A 286 11.40 7.34 -18.84
CA ILE A 286 11.38 7.70 -17.42
C ILE A 286 12.80 7.61 -16.88
N ALA A 287 13.38 8.74 -16.49
CA ALA A 287 14.61 8.75 -15.73
C ALA A 287 14.33 8.27 -14.30
N LEU A 288 14.95 7.15 -13.89
CA LEU A 288 14.87 6.63 -12.53
C LEU A 288 15.97 7.25 -11.67
N VAL A 289 15.55 8.00 -10.66
CA VAL A 289 16.43 8.80 -9.81
C VAL A 289 16.35 8.27 -8.38
N VAL A 290 17.49 8.09 -7.70
CA VAL A 290 17.48 7.77 -6.27
C VAL A 290 16.98 9.00 -5.51
N ASP A 291 16.07 8.80 -4.56
CA ASP A 291 15.64 9.86 -3.65
C ASP A 291 16.85 10.56 -3.00
N VAL A 292 16.80 11.90 -2.87
CA VAL A 292 17.96 12.70 -2.46
C VAL A 292 18.46 12.32 -1.06
N PHE A 293 17.55 12.05 -0.11
CA PHE A 293 17.94 11.63 1.23
C PHE A 293 18.60 10.25 1.20
N HIS A 294 18.05 9.32 0.44
CA HIS A 294 18.62 7.97 0.28
C HIS A 294 19.94 7.96 -0.45
N ALA A 295 20.10 8.78 -1.50
CA ALA A 295 21.33 8.93 -2.25
C ALA A 295 22.48 9.35 -1.32
N VAL A 296 22.23 10.30 -0.42
CA VAL A 296 23.25 10.80 0.53
C VAL A 296 23.53 9.80 1.66
N ASN A 297 22.50 9.15 2.21
CA ASN A 297 22.64 8.43 3.49
C ASN A 297 22.71 6.91 3.38
N LYS A 298 22.29 6.33 2.25
CA LYS A 298 22.04 4.88 2.12
C LYS A 298 22.72 4.24 0.91
N HIS A 299 23.02 5.00 -0.13
CA HIS A 299 23.76 4.52 -1.29
C HIS A 299 25.25 4.74 -1.10
N LYS A 300 26.06 3.82 -1.63
CA LYS A 300 27.52 3.90 -1.55
C LYS A 300 28.05 4.64 -2.77
N ASP A 301 29.03 5.52 -2.55
CA ASP A 301 29.75 6.20 -3.62
C ASP A 301 30.46 5.21 -4.57
N SER A 302 30.78 4.01 -4.09
CA SER A 302 31.39 2.95 -4.88
C SER A 302 30.41 2.16 -5.77
N ASP A 303 29.10 2.38 -5.68
CA ASP A 303 28.15 1.80 -6.64
C ASP A 303 28.17 2.62 -7.94
N GLU A 304 29.13 2.32 -8.80
CA GLU A 304 29.33 3.01 -10.09
C GLU A 304 28.05 3.03 -10.95
N PHE A 305 27.27 1.94 -10.95
CA PHE A 305 26.02 1.91 -11.69
C PHE A 305 25.03 2.95 -11.17
N CYS A 306 24.86 3.03 -9.85
CA CYS A 306 23.98 4.03 -9.23
C CYS A 306 24.47 5.45 -9.53
N GLN A 307 25.77 5.70 -9.39
CA GLN A 307 26.37 7.01 -9.63
C GLN A 307 26.16 7.51 -11.07
N MET A 308 26.35 6.64 -12.06
CA MET A 308 26.19 7.01 -13.46
C MET A 308 24.73 7.15 -13.89
N ASN A 309 23.82 6.32 -13.38
CA ASN A 309 22.49 6.17 -13.97
C ASN A 309 21.35 6.72 -13.11
N CYS A 310 21.53 6.84 -11.79
CA CYS A 310 20.43 7.17 -10.88
C CYS A 310 20.79 8.25 -9.84
N ASN A 311 22.03 8.74 -9.79
CA ASN A 311 22.39 9.81 -8.87
C ASN A 311 21.63 11.10 -9.25
N PRO A 312 20.86 11.72 -8.34
CA PRO A 312 20.13 12.95 -8.62
C PRO A 312 21.01 14.10 -9.11
N ALA A 313 22.28 14.17 -8.70
CA ALA A 313 23.23 15.20 -9.15
C ALA A 313 23.62 15.05 -10.64
N SER A 314 23.37 13.90 -11.24
CA SER A 314 23.63 13.62 -12.67
C SER A 314 22.53 14.18 -13.58
N PHE A 315 21.45 14.76 -13.02
CA PHE A 315 20.31 15.31 -13.75
C PHE A 315 20.19 16.83 -13.51
N PRO A 316 20.90 17.67 -14.28
CA PRO A 316 20.89 19.12 -14.10
C PRO A 316 19.49 19.73 -14.28
N GLU A 317 18.58 19.07 -14.99
CA GLU A 317 17.19 19.50 -15.19
C GLU A 317 16.36 19.49 -13.89
N LEU A 318 16.84 18.80 -12.85
CA LEU A 318 16.20 18.77 -11.53
C LEU A 318 16.57 19.97 -10.64
N ILE A 319 17.55 20.79 -11.07
CA ILE A 319 18.14 21.86 -10.26
C ILE A 319 17.82 23.22 -10.90
N ASN A 320 17.48 24.21 -10.08
CA ASN A 320 17.23 25.58 -10.52
C ASN A 320 18.52 26.42 -10.58
N GLU A 321 18.42 27.65 -11.08
CA GLU A 321 19.54 28.59 -11.18
C GLU A 321 20.15 28.98 -9.81
N ALA A 322 19.38 28.81 -8.73
CA ALA A 322 19.83 29.03 -7.35
C ALA A 322 20.48 27.78 -6.72
N ASN A 323 20.69 26.71 -7.50
CA ASN A 323 21.23 25.43 -7.05
C ASN A 323 20.34 24.70 -6.02
N GLU A 324 19.02 24.84 -6.17
CA GLU A 324 18.00 24.18 -5.36
C GLU A 324 17.19 23.18 -6.21
N TRP A 325 16.69 22.13 -5.58
CA TRP A 325 15.88 21.13 -6.25
C TRP A 325 14.50 21.68 -6.64
N TRP A 326 14.08 21.46 -7.89
CA TRP A 326 12.75 21.85 -8.37
C TRP A 326 11.61 21.05 -7.74
N PHE A 327 11.89 19.81 -7.39
CA PHE A 327 10.92 18.80 -7.02
C PHE A 327 11.19 18.26 -5.62
N ASN A 328 10.15 18.16 -4.80
CA ASN A 328 10.21 17.54 -3.49
C ASN A 328 10.25 16.01 -3.63
N SER A 329 11.45 15.41 -3.54
CA SER A 329 11.62 13.95 -3.59
C SER A 329 11.08 13.25 -2.34
N SER A 330 10.88 13.95 -1.23
CA SER A 330 10.31 13.40 0.02
C SER A 330 8.77 13.41 0.05
N ALA A 331 8.10 13.78 -1.04
CA ALA A 331 6.64 13.90 -1.08
C ALA A 331 5.93 12.57 -0.76
N CYS A 332 6.48 11.44 -1.19
CA CYS A 332 5.91 10.13 -0.90
C CYS A 332 6.08 9.75 0.57
N GLU A 333 7.25 9.97 1.18
CA GLU A 333 7.49 9.71 2.61
C GLU A 333 6.53 10.51 3.51
N GLN A 334 6.32 11.80 3.20
CA GLN A 334 5.37 12.65 3.91
C GLN A 334 3.93 12.11 3.81
N THR A 335 3.55 11.66 2.60
CA THR A 335 2.24 11.06 2.34
C THR A 335 2.08 9.72 3.06
N ASN A 336 3.13 8.90 3.09
CA ASN A 336 3.20 7.64 3.81
C ASN A 336 3.01 7.83 5.33
N GLY A 337 3.50 8.94 5.88
CA GLY A 337 3.25 9.33 7.28
C GLY A 337 1.78 9.56 7.63
N TRP A 338 0.98 10.04 6.67
CA TRP A 338 -0.49 10.10 6.79
C TRP A 338 -1.13 8.73 6.52
N PHE A 339 -0.78 8.09 5.41
CA PHE A 339 -1.40 6.84 4.96
C PHE A 339 -1.20 5.69 5.97
N GLY A 340 -0.03 5.61 6.61
CA GLY A 340 0.27 4.62 7.64
C GLY A 340 -0.62 4.71 8.88
N GLN A 341 -1.28 5.86 9.12
CA GLN A 341 -2.19 6.04 10.25
C GLN A 341 -3.47 5.20 10.13
N PHE A 342 -3.78 4.70 8.92
CA PHE A 342 -4.92 3.81 8.71
C PHE A 342 -4.65 2.35 9.11
N LEU A 343 -3.42 1.96 9.42
CA LEU A 343 -3.08 0.58 9.79
C LEU A 343 -4.01 -0.01 10.88
N PRO A 344 -4.32 0.68 11.99
CA PRO A 344 -5.23 0.15 13.01
C PRO A 344 -6.66 -0.10 12.53
N VAL A 345 -7.08 0.60 11.46
CA VAL A 345 -8.41 0.48 10.86
C VAL A 345 -8.46 -0.72 9.92
N VAL A 346 -7.45 -0.84 9.04
CA VAL A 346 -7.48 -1.77 7.92
C VAL A 346 -6.85 -3.14 8.21
N ARG A 347 -6.06 -3.27 9.27
CA ARG A 347 -5.25 -4.48 9.57
C ARG A 347 -6.05 -5.78 9.60
N GLU A 348 -7.31 -5.74 10.03
CA GLU A 348 -8.17 -6.92 10.15
C GLU A 348 -9.24 -7.00 9.04
N MET A 349 -9.20 -6.08 8.07
CA MET A 349 -10.11 -6.10 6.93
C MET A 349 -9.76 -7.22 5.95
N GLY A 350 -10.77 -7.76 5.28
CA GLY A 350 -10.57 -8.56 4.08
C GLY A 350 -10.12 -7.69 2.91
N GLU A 351 -9.42 -8.29 1.95
CA GLU A 351 -8.78 -7.61 0.82
C GLU A 351 -9.68 -6.61 0.07
N VAL A 352 -10.95 -6.95 -0.20
CA VAL A 352 -11.87 -6.04 -0.92
C VAL A 352 -12.16 -4.79 -0.11
N ASN A 353 -12.50 -4.94 1.18
CA ASN A 353 -12.80 -3.83 2.07
C ASN A 353 -11.56 -2.99 2.33
N TYR A 354 -10.41 -3.65 2.50
CA TYR A 354 -9.10 -3.02 2.64
C TYR A 354 -8.79 -2.08 1.47
N ASN A 355 -8.86 -2.62 0.24
CA ASN A 355 -8.58 -1.86 -0.96
C ASN A 355 -9.58 -0.72 -1.16
N PHE A 356 -10.87 -1.03 -1.01
CA PHE A 356 -11.93 -0.04 -1.18
C PHE A 356 -11.78 1.14 -0.21
N PHE A 357 -11.52 0.85 1.06
CA PHE A 357 -11.33 1.86 2.09
C PHE A 357 -10.12 2.76 1.78
N LEU A 358 -8.96 2.18 1.47
CA LEU A 358 -7.76 2.97 1.20
C LEU A 358 -7.89 3.82 -0.06
N ASP A 359 -8.55 3.32 -1.10
CA ASP A 359 -8.83 4.11 -2.31
C ASP A 359 -9.77 5.29 -2.03
N GLU A 360 -10.77 5.12 -1.16
CA GLU A 360 -11.61 6.23 -0.69
C GLU A 360 -10.80 7.26 0.10
N MET A 361 -9.90 6.82 0.99
CA MET A 361 -9.07 7.75 1.77
C MET A 361 -8.12 8.54 0.88
N ILE A 362 -7.52 7.91 -0.13
CA ILE A 362 -6.66 8.61 -1.11
C ILE A 362 -7.45 9.67 -1.86
N MET A 363 -8.68 9.35 -2.25
CA MET A 363 -9.52 10.26 -2.99
C MET A 363 -9.86 11.51 -2.16
N GLU A 364 -10.25 11.34 -0.90
CA GLU A 364 -10.49 12.46 0.04
C GLU A 364 -9.21 13.28 0.27
N HIS A 365 -8.06 12.61 0.46
CA HIS A 365 -6.76 13.28 0.58
C HIS A 365 -6.41 14.10 -0.65
N ASN A 366 -6.62 13.56 -1.84
CA ASN A 366 -6.30 14.23 -3.08
C ASN A 366 -7.19 15.47 -3.31
N GLU A 367 -8.49 15.40 -2.99
CA GLU A 367 -9.36 16.59 -3.04
C GLU A 367 -8.86 17.69 -2.10
N TRP A 368 -8.57 17.34 -0.85
CA TRP A 368 -7.98 18.27 0.12
C TRP A 368 -6.65 18.84 -0.36
N GLN A 369 -5.75 18.00 -0.86
CA GLN A 369 -4.43 18.42 -1.32
C GLN A 369 -4.52 19.35 -2.53
N VAL A 370 -5.45 19.10 -3.43
CA VAL A 370 -5.71 19.99 -4.57
C VAL A 370 -6.22 21.35 -4.10
N ASP A 371 -7.07 21.41 -3.08
CA ASP A 371 -7.51 22.69 -2.49
C ASP A 371 -6.37 23.44 -1.81
N VAL A 372 -5.46 22.73 -1.11
CA VAL A 372 -4.23 23.32 -0.56
C VAL A 372 -3.37 23.90 -1.67
N LEU A 373 -3.19 23.18 -2.78
CA LEU A 373 -2.43 23.65 -3.94
C LEU A 373 -3.07 24.86 -4.61
N ARG A 374 -4.41 24.91 -4.71
CA ARG A 374 -5.14 26.09 -5.20
C ARG A 374 -4.91 27.29 -4.30
N ALA A 375 -5.01 27.12 -2.99
CA ALA A 375 -4.82 28.20 -2.01
C ALA A 375 -3.38 28.77 -2.04
N ARG A 376 -2.40 27.94 -2.39
CA ARG A 376 -0.99 28.36 -2.58
C ARG A 376 -0.70 28.96 -3.96
N GLY A 377 -1.67 28.96 -4.87
CA GLY A 377 -1.49 29.48 -6.22
C GLY A 377 -0.76 28.54 -7.19
N ALA A 378 -0.62 27.25 -6.86
CA ALA A 378 0.09 26.26 -7.69
C ALA A 378 -0.68 25.79 -8.93
N ARG A 379 -1.84 26.38 -9.23
CA ARG A 379 -2.67 26.14 -10.44
C ARG A 379 -2.88 24.66 -10.79
N PRO A 380 -3.42 23.83 -9.87
CA PRO A 380 -3.65 22.42 -10.15
C PRO A 380 -4.72 22.22 -11.22
N ARG A 381 -4.49 21.25 -12.12
CA ARG A 381 -5.40 20.87 -13.20
C ARG A 381 -5.28 19.38 -13.51
N LEU A 382 -6.30 18.84 -14.18
CA LEU A 382 -6.26 17.52 -14.79
C LEU A 382 -5.88 17.65 -16.26
N VAL A 383 -4.88 16.87 -16.69
CA VAL A 383 -4.51 16.81 -18.10
C VAL A 383 -5.58 16.02 -18.86
N PRO A 384 -6.15 16.54 -19.97
CA PRO A 384 -7.14 15.82 -20.74
C PRO A 384 -6.60 14.48 -21.27
N MET A 385 -7.42 13.42 -21.22
CA MET A 385 -7.04 12.10 -21.72
C MET A 385 -6.59 12.11 -23.19
N ALA A 386 -7.22 12.95 -24.01
CA ALA A 386 -6.84 13.13 -25.41
C ALA A 386 -5.41 13.70 -25.56
N GLU A 387 -4.99 14.59 -24.65
CA GLU A 387 -3.62 15.10 -24.63
C GLU A 387 -2.64 14.02 -24.18
N LEU A 388 -3.01 13.22 -23.16
CA LEU A 388 -2.16 12.14 -22.64
C LEU A 388 -1.91 11.02 -23.65
N ALA A 389 -2.86 10.80 -24.56
CA ALA A 389 -2.77 9.81 -25.63
C ALA A 389 -1.88 10.24 -26.82
N LEU A 390 -1.49 11.53 -26.91
CA LEU A 390 -0.63 12.01 -27.99
C LEU A 390 0.80 11.45 -27.85
N PRO A 391 1.53 11.21 -28.96
CA PRO A 391 2.93 10.77 -28.92
C PRO A 391 3.81 11.73 -28.11
N ARG A 392 4.78 11.18 -27.38
CA ARG A 392 5.80 11.96 -26.65
C ARG A 392 6.77 12.64 -27.58
#